data_AF-A0A1G9B3A0-F1
#
_entry.id   AF-A0A1G9B3A0-F1
#
_cell.length_a   1.000
_cell.length_b   1.000
_cell.length_c   1.000
_cell.angle_alpha   90.00
_cell.angle_beta   90.00
_cell.angle_gamma   90.00
#
_symmetry.space_group_name_H-M   'P 1'
#
loop_
_entity.id
_entity.type
_entity.pdbx_description
1 polymer ?
#
loop_
_entity_poly.entity_id
_entity_poly.type
_entity_poly.pdbx_seq_one_letter_code
_entity_poly.pdbx_strand_id
1 'polypeptide(L)'
;MDRHDDFREFVLARQQALMRTAYLPTGDAHLAEDLLQTVLIKVARQWSRLSGGGSPEAYTRKALVNQYISWRRRPRPELPSAGSPTTTPRCTASCRAGRWPGRRPGSGR
;
A
#
# COMPACT_ATOMS: atom_id res chain seq x y z
N MET A 1 -3.13 -30.74 -11.25
CA MET A 1 -3.12 -29.89 -10.06
C MET A 1 -3.61 -28.52 -10.47
N ASP A 2 -4.54 -27.90 -9.74
CA ASP A 2 -4.96 -26.53 -10.04
C ASP A 2 -3.78 -25.57 -9.87
N ARG A 3 -3.74 -24.51 -10.69
CA ARG A 3 -2.69 -23.51 -10.64
C ARG A 3 -2.57 -22.83 -9.26
N HIS A 4 -3.69 -22.65 -8.55
CA HIS A 4 -3.67 -22.14 -7.17
C HIS A 4 -3.06 -23.12 -6.18
N ASP A 5 -3.32 -24.43 -6.34
CA ASP A 5 -2.76 -25.46 -5.46
C ASP A 5 -1.23 -25.55 -5.61
N ASP A 6 -0.75 -25.55 -6.85
CA ASP A 6 0.69 -25.57 -7.17
C ASP A 6 1.41 -24.33 -6.60
N PHE A 7 0.80 -23.15 -6.72
CA PHE A 7 1.30 -21.93 -6.09
C PHE A 7 1.29 -22.03 -4.56
N ARG A 8 0.21 -22.53 -3.97
CA ARG A 8 0.07 -22.69 -2.53
C ARG A 8 1.14 -23.62 -1.96
N GLU A 9 1.37 -24.75 -2.61
CA GLU A 9 2.40 -25.71 -2.22
C GLU A 9 3.80 -25.08 -2.28
N PHE A 10 4.10 -24.34 -3.35
CA PHE A 10 5.35 -23.59 -3.45
C PHE A 10 5.52 -22.58 -2.30
N VAL A 11 4.48 -21.81 -1.99
CA VAL A 11 4.53 -20.83 -0.89
C VAL A 11 4.76 -21.54 0.44
N LEU A 12 3.98 -22.58 0.75
CA LEU A 12 4.13 -23.34 1.99
C LEU A 12 5.53 -23.94 2.15
N ALA A 13 6.10 -24.46 1.06
CA ALA A 13 7.44 -25.03 1.08
C ALA A 13 8.54 -23.97 1.30
N ARG A 14 8.37 -22.74 0.79
CA ARG A 14 9.46 -21.74 0.71
C ARG A 14 9.28 -20.49 1.54
N GLN A 15 8.12 -20.28 2.18
CA GLN A 15 7.81 -19.09 2.95
C GLN A 15 8.87 -18.77 4.01
N GLN A 16 9.31 -19.77 4.78
CA GLN A 16 10.33 -19.58 5.83
C GLN A 16 11.69 -19.12 5.28
N ALA A 17 12.15 -19.71 4.18
CA ALA A 17 13.39 -19.33 3.54
C ALA A 17 13.31 -17.92 2.92
N LEU A 18 12.16 -17.57 2.34
CA LEU A 18 11.91 -16.24 1.78
C LEU A 18 11.79 -15.18 2.88
N MET A 19 11.16 -15.48 4.01
CA MET A 19 11.11 -14.60 5.18
C MET A 19 12.50 -14.27 5.70
N ARG A 20 13.39 -15.26 5.85
CA ARG A 20 14.79 -14.99 6.24
C ARG A 20 15.49 -14.09 5.23
N THR A 21 15.25 -14.30 3.94
CA THR A 21 15.84 -13.48 2.87
C THR A 21 15.33 -12.03 2.91
N ALA A 22 14.04 -11.83 3.20
CA ALA A 22 13.44 -10.51 3.35
C ALA A 22 13.88 -9.81 4.65
N TYR A 23 14.12 -10.58 5.71
CA TYR A 23 14.55 -10.07 7.01
C TYR A 23 15.97 -9.48 6.97
N LEU A 24 16.92 -10.14 6.31
CA LEU A 24 18.32 -9.70 6.24
C LEU A 24 18.52 -8.22 5.83
N PRO A 25 17.93 -7.71 4.73
CA PRO A 25 18.07 -6.31 4.34
C PRO A 25 17.19 -5.36 5.15
N THR A 26 16.17 -5.86 5.83
CA THR A 26 15.13 -5.04 6.46
C THR A 26 15.41 -4.81 7.95
N GLY A 27 15.90 -5.83 8.66
CA GLY A 27 16.16 -5.79 10.11
C GLY A 27 14.90 -5.72 10.98
N ASP A 28 13.71 -5.72 10.38
CA ASP A 28 12.41 -5.65 11.05
C ASP A 28 11.50 -6.74 10.48
N ALA A 29 10.83 -7.48 11.37
CA ALA A 29 10.00 -8.62 10.99
C ALA A 29 8.73 -8.21 10.23
N HIS A 30 8.07 -7.12 10.64
CA HIS A 30 6.83 -6.65 10.00
C HIS A 30 7.11 -6.09 8.62
N LEU A 31 8.17 -5.29 8.48
CA LEU A 31 8.58 -4.77 7.17
C LEU A 31 9.04 -5.90 6.23
N ALA A 32 9.69 -6.94 6.76
CA ALA A 32 10.07 -8.11 5.96
C ALA A 32 8.84 -8.91 5.50
N GLU A 33 7.83 -9.04 6.35
CA GLU A 33 6.56 -9.69 6.00
C GLU A 33 5.82 -8.90 4.92
N ASP A 34 5.66 -7.59 5.08
CA ASP A 34 5.01 -6.73 4.08
C ASP A 34 5.71 -6.78 2.71
N LEU A 35 7.05 -6.75 2.73
CA LEU A 35 7.88 -6.94 1.54
C LEU A 35 7.61 -8.29 0.89
N LEU A 36 7.60 -9.37 1.68
CA LEU A 36 7.35 -10.72 1.17
C LEU A 36 5.93 -10.84 0.59
N GLN A 37 4.91 -10.37 1.30
CA GLN A 37 3.53 -10.39 0.85
C GLN A 37 3.37 -9.64 -0.48
N THR A 38 3.95 -8.45 -0.59
CA THR A 38 3.96 -7.66 -1.84
C THR A 38 4.57 -8.44 -3.00
N VAL A 39 5.68 -9.15 -2.76
CA VAL A 39 6.32 -9.97 -3.80
C VAL A 39 5.49 -11.20 -4.15
N LEU A 40 4.94 -11.91 -3.16
CA LEU A 40 4.11 -13.09 -3.41
C LEU A 40 2.87 -12.76 -4.24
N ILE A 41 2.25 -11.59 -4.03
CA ILE A 41 1.15 -11.10 -4.88
C ILE A 41 1.59 -10.98 -6.34
N LYS A 42 2.78 -10.43 -6.61
CA LYS A 42 3.32 -10.31 -7.98
C LYS A 42 3.61 -11.68 -8.60
N VAL A 43 4.20 -12.59 -7.81
CA VAL A 43 4.52 -13.96 -8.23
C VAL A 43 3.24 -14.72 -8.56
N ALA A 44 2.19 -14.63 -7.73
CA ALA A 44 0.90 -15.26 -7.97
C ALA A 44 0.29 -14.84 -9.33
N ARG A 45 0.37 -13.54 -9.66
CA ARG A 45 -0.11 -13.00 -10.95
C ARG A 45 0.66 -13.57 -12.15
N GLN A 46 1.93 -13.91 -11.97
CA GLN A 46 2.81 -14.41 -13.03
C GLN A 46 2.99 -15.93 -12.98
N TRP A 47 2.32 -16.63 -12.06
CA TRP A 47 2.57 -18.04 -11.73
C TRP A 47 2.50 -18.94 -12.95
N SER A 48 1.48 -18.79 -13.81
CA SER A 48 1.31 -19.62 -15.03
C SER A 48 2.55 -19.60 -15.94
N ARG A 49 3.27 -18.48 -15.99
CA ARG A 49 4.48 -18.34 -16.82
C ARG A 49 5.72 -18.90 -16.12
N LEU A 50 5.74 -18.88 -14.79
CA LEU A 50 6.87 -19.34 -13.99
C LEU A 50 6.84 -20.86 -13.80
N SER A 51 5.67 -21.46 -13.56
CA SER A 51 5.51 -22.90 -13.38
C SER A 51 5.72 -23.69 -14.68
N GLY A 52 5.42 -23.10 -15.84
CA GLY A 52 5.52 -23.77 -17.14
C GLY A 52 6.92 -23.86 -17.77
N GLY A 53 7.98 -23.38 -17.12
CA GLY A 53 9.33 -23.43 -17.68
C GLY A 53 10.37 -22.46 -17.08
N GLY A 54 10.00 -21.73 -16.01
CA GLY A 54 10.92 -20.90 -15.25
C GLY A 54 11.40 -21.56 -13.96
N SER A 55 12.25 -20.84 -13.21
CA SER A 55 12.52 -21.14 -11.80
C SER A 55 11.75 -20.14 -10.92
N PRO A 56 10.60 -20.53 -10.34
CA PRO A 56 9.80 -19.62 -9.53
C PRO A 56 10.59 -19.08 -8.33
N GLU A 57 11.39 -19.92 -7.70
CA GLU A 57 12.23 -19.55 -6.56
C GLU A 57 13.26 -18.46 -6.90
N ALA A 58 13.99 -18.63 -8.00
CA ALA A 58 14.97 -17.64 -8.44
C ALA A 58 14.31 -16.29 -8.77
N TYR A 59 13.13 -16.34 -9.41
CA TYR A 59 12.34 -15.15 -9.69
C TYR A 59 11.89 -14.45 -8.41
N THR A 60 11.32 -15.20 -7.45
CA THR A 60 10.85 -14.64 -6.17
C THR A 60 11.98 -13.98 -5.38
N ARG A 61 13.14 -14.61 -5.26
CA ARG A 61 14.32 -14.01 -4.60
C ARG A 61 14.78 -12.73 -5.30
N LYS A 62 14.85 -12.74 -6.62
CA LYS A 62 15.20 -11.54 -7.40
C LYS A 62 14.18 -10.43 -7.19
N ALA A 63 12.89 -10.76 -7.17
CA ALA A 63 11.82 -9.82 -6.93
C ALA A 63 11.87 -9.21 -5.51
N LEU A 64 12.19 -9.99 -4.48
CA LEU A 64 12.43 -9.50 -3.11
C LEU A 64 13.51 -8.43 -3.06
N VAL A 65 14.68 -8.74 -3.62
CA VAL A 65 15.83 -7.80 -3.62
C VAL A 65 15.49 -6.54 -4.41
N ASN A 66 14.90 -6.67 -5.59
CA ASN A 66 14.51 -5.52 -6.41
C ASN A 66 13.46 -4.64 -5.72
N GLN A 67 12.48 -5.25 -5.05
CA GLN A 67 11.43 -4.53 -4.34
C GLN A 67 12.00 -3.77 -3.14
N TYR A 68 12.91 -4.39 -2.38
CA TYR A 68 13.63 -3.73 -1.29
C TYR A 68 14.48 -2.56 -1.79
N ILE A 69 15.27 -2.75 -2.85
CA ILE A 69 16.11 -1.69 -3.42
C ILE A 69 15.24 -0.54 -3.92
N SER A 70 14.12 -0.84 -4.59
CA SER A 70 13.17 0.17 -5.06
C SER A 70 12.60 0.98 -3.89
N TRP A 71 12.20 0.32 -2.80
CA TRP A 71 11.71 0.99 -1.60
C TRP A 71 12.78 1.86 -0.94
N ARG A 72 14.01 1.35 -0.79
CA ARG A 72 15.13 2.08 -0.17
C ARG A 72 15.58 3.30 -0.98
N ARG A 73 15.41 3.28 -2.31
CA ARG A 73 15.75 4.39 -3.20
C ARG A 73 14.67 5.46 -3.29
N ARG A 74 13.45 5.21 -2.79
CA ARG A 74 12.41 6.23 -2.78
C ARG A 74 12.80 7.36 -1.81
N PRO A 75 12.76 8.62 -2.24
CA PRO A 75 12.92 9.75 -1.33
C PRO A 75 11.90 9.62 -0.20
N ARG A 76 12.33 9.81 1.05
CA ARG A 76 11.37 9.95 2.14
C ARG A 76 10.53 11.19 1.85
N PRO A 77 9.19 11.09 1.85
CA PRO A 77 8.36 12.29 1.84
C PRO A 77 8.80 13.17 3.02
N GLU A 78 9.09 14.43 2.73
CA GLU A 78 9.17 15.45 3.77
C GLU A 78 7.83 15.42 4.51
N LEU A 79 7.87 14.95 5.76
CA LEU A 79 6.69 14.95 6.62
C LEU A 79 6.26 16.41 6.73
N PRO A 80 5.03 16.77 6.31
CA PRO A 80 4.49 18.07 6.63
C PRO A 80 4.55 18.18 8.14
N SER A 81 5.40 19.06 8.67
CA SER A 81 5.37 19.39 10.09
C SER A 81 3.95 19.87 10.34
N ALA A 82 3.20 19.08 11.12
CA ALA A 82 1.86 19.45 11.53
C ALA A 82 2.02 20.70 12.39
N GLY A 83 1.97 21.88 11.76
CA GLY A 83 1.66 23.11 12.45
C GLY A 83 0.37 22.84 13.18
N SER A 84 0.46 22.71 14.50
CA SER A 84 -0.69 22.50 15.37
C SER A 84 -1.79 23.48 14.94
N PRO A 85 -3.04 23.04 14.69
CA PRO A 85 -4.11 24.01 14.60
C PRO A 85 -4.23 24.64 15.98
N THR A 86 -3.66 25.84 16.15
CA THR A 86 -4.02 26.72 17.26
C THR A 86 -5.53 26.82 17.20
N THR A 87 -6.18 26.11 18.12
CA THR A 87 -7.62 26.16 18.31
C THR A 87 -7.87 27.54 18.91
N THR A 88 -8.15 28.53 18.07
CA THR A 88 -8.81 29.74 18.55
C THR A 88 -10.21 29.33 18.98
N PRO A 89 -10.61 29.54 20.24
CA PRO A 89 -11.94 29.17 20.69
C PRO A 89 -12.98 29.94 19.87
N ARG A 90 -13.95 29.18 19.37
CA ARG A 90 -15.18 29.67 18.75
C ARG A 90 -15.86 30.66 19.70
N CYS A 91 -15.92 31.93 19.33
CA CYS A 91 -16.77 32.89 20.01
C CYS A 91 -18.21 32.72 19.50
N THR A 92 -19.01 31.97 20.25
CA THR A 92 -20.47 31.92 20.11
C THR A 92 -21.07 33.16 20.78
N ALA A 93 -21.29 34.23 20.01
CA ALA A 93 -22.20 35.33 20.32
C ALA A 93 -22.35 36.16 19.03
N SER A 94 -23.52 36.53 18.52
CA SER A 94 -24.88 36.46 19.03
C SER A 94 -25.86 36.42 17.85
N CYS A 95 -27.02 35.84 18.08
CA CYS A 95 -28.20 36.12 17.27
C CYS A 95 -28.54 37.62 17.36
N ARG A 96 -28.66 38.31 16.21
CA ARG A 96 -29.88 39.11 15.95
C ARG A 96 -30.05 39.51 14.48
N ALA A 97 -31.31 39.43 14.09
CA ALA A 97 -31.98 40.26 13.10
C ALA A 97 -31.62 40.08 11.62
N GLY A 98 -32.40 39.23 10.97
CA GLY A 98 -33.48 39.79 10.15
C GLY A 98 -33.25 39.76 8.65
N ARG A 99 -34.32 39.35 7.96
CA ARG A 99 -34.62 39.56 6.53
C ARG A 99 -34.04 38.51 5.58
N TRP A 100 -34.74 37.37 5.52
CA TRP A 100 -34.90 36.65 4.26
C TRP A 100 -35.72 37.51 3.29
N PRO A 101 -35.19 37.92 2.13
CA PRO A 101 -36.03 38.42 1.05
C PRO A 101 -36.52 37.22 0.25
N GLY A 102 -37.79 36.87 0.46
CA GLY A 102 -38.55 36.12 -0.54
C GLY A 102 -38.87 37.01 -1.75
N ARG A 103 -38.93 36.36 -2.93
CA ARG A 103 -39.69 36.63 -4.17
C ARG A 103 -38.80 36.28 -5.36
N ARG A 104 -38.95 35.11 -5.97
CA ARG A 104 -39.97 34.62 -6.95
C ARG A 104 -39.64 34.99 -8.41
N PRO A 105 -40.02 34.10 -9.36
CA PRO A 105 -39.35 33.90 -10.65
C PRO A 105 -39.90 34.82 -11.76
N GLY A 106 -39.07 35.07 -12.78
CA GLY A 106 -39.43 35.84 -13.98
C GLY A 106 -38.91 35.18 -15.26
N SER A 107 -39.86 34.80 -16.11
CA SER A 107 -39.78 34.21 -17.44
C SER A 107 -39.31 35.17 -18.55
N GLY A 108 -38.78 34.62 -19.65
CA GLY A 108 -38.64 35.28 -20.97
C GLY A 108 -37.19 35.25 -21.46
N ARG A 109 -36.85 34.76 -22.65
CA ARG A 109 -37.61 34.56 -23.88
C ARG A 109 -36.99 33.41 -24.69
#